data_AF-A0A6B1AQE7-F1
#
_entry.id   AF-A0A6B1AQE7-F1
#
_cell.length_a   1.000
_cell.length_b   1.000
_cell.length_c   1.000
_cell.angle_alpha   90.00
_cell.angle_beta   90.00
_cell.angle_gamma   90.00
#
_symmetry.space_group_name_H-M   'P 1'
#
loop_
_entity.id
_entity.type
_entity.pdbx_description
1 polymer ?
#
loop_
_entity_poly.entity_id
_entity_poly.type
_entity_poly.pdbx_seq_one_letter_code
_entity_poly.pdbx_strand_id
1 'polypeptide(L)'
;MTFGLAGESRKLLERIVRSRTPAGGSAAAMANTMEGPAYLPLETSESENPLAGLPEQWVNTRADFQRVPVGSESDGRDRSWNCVLHSGTIHYKEQMHLLCRARKMLKDGGKLLLAGEFLRDVETILKSGLPTEFSLLQLADRLGFRLLESIDWTDKARLSVTEARSLVDEGERKLARELDALAAEFESGHRRFECFVFEFNPKAGGPWSELDLGDIDSFEPEEVAEIFEESFGEKFDPALWRWKYGDGKGTCIVARTEPGAPVIAHYGGVAREIDYFGEDRLAFQGCDVMVKPAVRRQYGRNSLYFHMTATLFEREIGYTVDHVLGFGFPNKPVMKTAVRLGLYGKVDDYVELAFGDPPESIPELQVEPLQLHVNRHAKPHGESVDELWRAMRKDFGDGVIGKRHGEYLDYRYFRHPHAGAYFPLLLTRESEAFAAAVLKRHEEQWLLMDVVAPLARMNDVVAALRQWIDSREEPGALTMWLTSAWVERLSWQDRVEKNLGIEIPFNAWNPSPDSALPRGAWWLTAGDMDSI
;
A
#
# COMPACT_ATOMS: atom_id res chain seq x y z
N MET A 1 9.52 -24.18 -36.82
CA MET A 1 10.94 -23.87 -37.09
C MET A 1 11.53 -23.34 -35.80
N THR A 2 12.66 -23.90 -35.38
CA THR A 2 13.43 -23.58 -34.18
C THR A 2 13.96 -22.15 -34.29
N PHE A 3 13.37 -21.20 -33.56
CA PHE A 3 13.87 -19.82 -33.50
C PHE A 3 14.91 -19.74 -32.39
N GLY A 4 16.16 -19.56 -32.78
CA GLY A 4 17.29 -19.41 -31.87
C GLY A 4 17.32 -18.01 -31.26
N LEU A 5 16.80 -17.88 -30.05
CA LEU A 5 17.24 -16.82 -29.11
C LEU A 5 18.70 -17.06 -28.68
N ALA A 6 19.18 -18.32 -28.69
CA ALA A 6 20.52 -18.71 -28.27
C ALA A 6 21.69 -18.01 -29.02
N GLY A 7 21.51 -17.59 -30.28
CA GLY A 7 22.56 -16.95 -31.08
C GLY A 7 22.71 -15.44 -30.84
N GLU A 8 21.56 -14.76 -30.72
CA GLU A 8 21.45 -13.31 -30.51
C GLU A 8 21.73 -12.95 -29.03
N SER A 9 21.20 -13.75 -28.09
CA SER A 9 21.48 -13.61 -26.65
C SER A 9 22.97 -13.79 -26.33
N ARG A 10 23.67 -14.69 -27.03
CA ARG A 10 25.12 -14.89 -26.87
C ARG A 10 25.93 -13.67 -27.31
N LYS A 11 25.61 -13.04 -28.45
CA LYS A 11 26.31 -11.83 -28.92
C LYS A 11 26.02 -10.61 -28.05
N LEU A 12 24.79 -10.50 -27.53
CA LEU A 12 24.38 -9.43 -26.64
C LEU A 12 25.04 -9.56 -25.26
N LEU A 13 25.10 -10.77 -24.70
CA LEU A 13 25.80 -11.08 -23.45
C LEU A 13 27.31 -10.95 -23.58
N GLU A 14 27.92 -11.40 -24.69
CA GLU A 14 29.35 -11.19 -24.97
C GLU A 14 29.70 -9.69 -25.05
N ARG A 15 28.76 -8.83 -25.48
CA ARG A 15 28.91 -7.37 -25.49
C ARG A 15 28.83 -6.76 -24.09
N ILE A 16 27.92 -7.25 -23.24
CA ILE A 16 27.76 -6.81 -21.84
C ILE A 16 28.95 -7.25 -20.98
N VAL A 17 29.51 -8.44 -21.21
CA VAL A 17 30.70 -8.92 -20.52
C VAL A 17 31.95 -8.12 -20.95
N ARG A 18 32.08 -7.79 -22.24
CA ARG A 18 33.19 -6.96 -22.74
C ARG A 18 33.15 -5.50 -22.29
N SER A 19 31.96 -4.93 -22.04
CA SER A 19 31.84 -3.54 -21.55
C SER A 19 32.13 -3.39 -20.05
N ARG A 20 32.24 -4.51 -19.30
CA ARG A 20 32.52 -4.53 -17.86
C ARG A 20 33.97 -4.84 -17.50
N THR A 21 34.86 -5.06 -18.48
CA THR A 21 36.30 -5.21 -18.20
C THR A 21 36.93 -3.82 -18.07
N PRO A 22 37.38 -3.37 -16.88
CA PRO A 22 38.05 -2.09 -16.76
C PRO A 22 39.45 -2.22 -17.37
N ALA A 23 39.75 -1.41 -18.38
CA ALA A 23 41.13 -1.11 -18.72
C ALA A 23 41.75 -0.34 -17.54
N GLY A 24 42.46 -1.06 -16.66
CA GLY A 24 43.43 -0.57 -15.67
C GLY A 24 43.09 0.70 -14.89
N GLY A 25 42.73 0.56 -13.61
CA GLY A 25 42.67 1.70 -12.69
C GLY A 25 42.26 1.34 -11.26
N SER A 26 43.20 1.54 -10.33
CA SER A 26 43.17 1.37 -8.87
C SER A 26 41.82 1.46 -8.13
N ALA A 27 41.58 0.48 -7.25
CA ALA A 27 40.51 0.43 -6.26
C ALA A 27 40.82 1.30 -5.02
N ALA A 28 39.87 2.16 -4.61
CA ALA A 28 39.55 2.50 -3.22
C ALA A 28 38.55 3.68 -3.18
N ALA A 29 37.28 3.40 -2.90
CA ALA A 29 36.40 4.15 -1.98
C ALA A 29 34.91 3.79 -2.21
N MET A 30 34.18 3.73 -1.09
CA MET A 30 32.72 3.75 -0.94
C MET A 30 31.98 2.40 -0.90
N ALA A 31 31.86 1.89 0.32
CA ALA A 31 30.79 1.02 0.79
C ALA A 31 29.80 1.87 1.60
N ASN A 32 28.53 1.94 1.18
CA ASN A 32 27.29 2.05 1.97
C ASN A 32 26.15 2.68 1.15
N THR A 33 25.48 1.87 0.34
CA THR A 33 24.08 2.03 -0.07
C THR A 33 23.55 0.63 -0.39
N MET A 34 22.52 0.16 0.32
CA MET A 34 21.73 -0.99 -0.11
C MET A 34 20.82 -0.51 -1.25
N GLU A 35 21.36 -0.47 -2.47
CA GLU A 35 20.55 -0.38 -3.67
C GLU A 35 20.19 -1.81 -4.11
N GLY A 36 18.89 -2.03 -4.39
CA GLY A 36 18.45 -3.18 -5.20
C GLY A 36 19.16 -3.17 -6.55
N PRO A 37 19.14 -4.28 -7.32
CA PRO A 37 19.86 -4.35 -8.59
C PRO A 37 19.43 -3.20 -9.51
N ALA A 38 20.37 -2.29 -9.79
CA ALA A 38 20.17 -1.20 -10.73
C ALA A 38 19.83 -1.79 -12.11
N TYR A 39 18.60 -1.55 -12.56
CA TYR A 39 18.15 -1.90 -13.90
C TYR A 39 18.88 -1.00 -14.90
N LEU A 40 19.83 -1.58 -15.64
CA LEU A 40 20.43 -0.90 -16.81
C LEU A 40 19.44 -0.99 -17.99
N PRO A 41 19.10 0.13 -18.65
CA PRO A 41 18.30 0.09 -19.86
C PRO A 41 19.08 -0.62 -20.97
N LEU A 42 18.49 -1.68 -21.52
CA LEU A 42 19.03 -2.38 -22.69
C LEU A 42 18.87 -1.52 -23.95
N GLU A 43 19.97 -1.00 -24.47
CA GLU A 43 20.03 -0.48 -25.85
C GLU A 43 19.96 -1.65 -26.84
N THR A 44 18.78 -1.88 -27.42
CA THR A 44 18.58 -2.80 -28.53
C THR A 44 18.86 -2.12 -29.86
N SER A 45 19.65 -2.77 -30.73
CA SER A 45 20.04 -2.28 -32.06
C SER A 45 18.85 -2.15 -33.02
N GLU A 46 18.92 -1.18 -33.93
CA GLU A 46 17.88 -0.74 -34.88
C GLU A 46 17.35 -1.78 -35.90
N SER A 47 17.71 -3.07 -35.83
CA SER A 47 17.49 -4.01 -36.96
C SER A 47 16.66 -5.27 -36.66
N GLU A 48 16.05 -5.44 -35.50
CA GLU A 48 15.25 -6.64 -35.21
C GLU A 48 13.74 -6.37 -35.38
N ASN A 49 13.07 -7.22 -36.16
CA ASN A 49 11.62 -7.18 -36.30
C ASN A 49 10.97 -7.67 -34.99
N PRO A 50 10.31 -6.80 -34.21
CA PRO A 50 9.76 -7.16 -32.90
C PRO A 50 8.57 -8.12 -32.98
N LEU A 51 8.09 -8.47 -34.19
CA LEU A 51 6.98 -9.40 -34.42
C LEU A 51 7.42 -10.82 -34.79
N ALA A 52 8.72 -11.14 -34.78
CA ALA A 52 9.21 -12.48 -35.08
C ALA A 52 8.66 -13.49 -34.05
N GLY A 53 7.64 -14.29 -34.45
CA GLY A 53 7.01 -15.30 -33.60
C GLY A 53 5.52 -15.09 -33.31
N LEU A 54 4.91 -13.98 -33.76
CA LEU A 54 3.46 -13.80 -33.72
C LEU A 54 2.76 -14.61 -34.83
N PRO A 55 1.48 -15.03 -34.67
CA PRO A 55 0.76 -15.76 -35.71
C PRO A 55 0.77 -15.04 -37.07
N GLU A 56 0.82 -15.77 -38.19
CA GLU A 56 1.01 -15.20 -39.55
C GLU A 56 0.00 -14.09 -39.91
N GLN A 57 -1.20 -14.12 -39.33
CA GLN A 57 -2.22 -13.09 -39.50
C GLN A 57 -1.81 -11.70 -39.00
N TRP A 58 -0.71 -11.57 -38.25
CA TRP A 58 -0.19 -10.33 -37.69
C TRP A 58 1.06 -9.79 -38.40
N VAL A 59 1.73 -10.65 -39.20
CA VAL A 59 3.02 -10.34 -39.84
C VAL A 59 2.83 -9.72 -41.23
N ASN A 60 1.64 -9.88 -41.83
CA ASN A 60 1.36 -9.45 -43.21
C ASN A 60 0.91 -8.00 -43.39
N THR A 61 0.89 -7.19 -42.33
CA THR A 61 0.70 -5.74 -42.45
C THR A 61 2.05 -5.05 -42.49
N ARG A 62 2.32 -4.25 -43.55
CA ARG A 62 3.36 -3.20 -43.51
C ARG A 62 2.99 -2.26 -42.35
N ALA A 63 3.46 -2.56 -41.16
CA ALA A 63 3.30 -1.72 -39.99
C ALA A 63 4.49 -0.77 -39.96
N ASP A 64 4.24 0.53 -40.01
CA ASP A 64 5.24 1.53 -39.69
C ASP A 64 5.46 1.47 -38.17
N PHE A 65 6.63 1.00 -37.75
CA PHE A 65 6.99 0.92 -36.34
C PHE A 65 7.64 2.21 -35.90
N GLN A 66 7.05 2.85 -34.89
CA GLN A 66 7.67 3.97 -34.19
C GLN A 66 7.93 3.55 -32.75
N ARG A 67 9.21 3.50 -32.36
CA ARG A 67 9.61 3.25 -30.98
C ARG A 67 9.36 4.53 -30.17
N VAL A 68 8.53 4.43 -29.13
CA VAL A 68 8.29 5.52 -28.20
C VAL A 68 8.99 5.19 -26.88
N PRO A 69 10.02 5.96 -26.47
CA PRO A 69 10.73 5.69 -25.23
C PRO A 69 9.78 5.73 -24.01
N VAL A 70 10.05 4.85 -23.04
CA VAL A 70 9.49 4.96 -21.68
C VAL A 70 9.99 6.31 -21.13
N GLY A 71 9.09 7.24 -20.77
CA GLY A 71 9.44 8.59 -20.32
C GLY A 71 9.43 9.73 -21.36
N SER A 72 9.23 9.47 -22.66
CA SER A 72 9.11 10.59 -23.63
C SER A 72 7.76 11.31 -23.50
N GLU A 73 7.78 12.62 -23.25
CA GLU A 73 6.63 13.56 -23.29
C GLU A 73 6.06 13.76 -24.71
N SER A 74 6.16 12.77 -25.61
CA SER A 74 5.28 12.79 -26.77
C SER A 74 3.86 12.77 -26.20
N ASP A 75 3.11 13.84 -26.42
CA ASP A 75 1.85 14.16 -25.74
C ASP A 75 0.77 13.07 -25.86
N GLY A 76 1.05 11.98 -26.60
CA GLY A 76 0.40 10.66 -26.49
C GLY A 76 -1.07 10.64 -26.87
N ARG A 77 -1.64 11.81 -27.15
CA ARG A 77 -3.05 12.09 -27.44
C ARG A 77 -3.44 11.78 -28.87
N ASP A 78 -2.48 11.38 -29.70
CA ASP A 78 -2.78 10.96 -31.07
C ASP A 78 -3.31 9.52 -31.06
N ARG A 79 -4.63 9.38 -31.02
CA ARG A 79 -5.37 8.10 -31.14
C ARG A 79 -5.33 7.54 -32.57
N SER A 80 -4.14 7.48 -33.14
CA SER A 80 -3.90 7.03 -34.52
C SER A 80 -3.37 5.60 -34.58
N TRP A 81 -2.93 5.04 -33.45
CA TRP A 81 -2.19 3.78 -33.45
C TRP A 81 -3.14 2.59 -33.55
N ASN A 82 -2.82 1.69 -34.48
CA ASN A 82 -3.52 0.40 -34.64
C ASN A 82 -3.06 -0.63 -33.60
N CYS A 83 -1.82 -0.51 -33.15
CA CYS A 83 -1.15 -1.49 -32.32
C CYS A 83 -0.10 -0.80 -31.45
N VAL A 84 -0.02 -1.18 -30.17
CA VAL A 84 1.04 -0.84 -29.23
C VAL A 84 1.62 -2.15 -28.71
N LEU A 85 2.94 -2.29 -28.76
CA LEU A 85 3.65 -3.42 -28.18
C LEU A 85 4.47 -2.93 -26.99
N HIS A 86 4.24 -3.53 -25.84
CA HIS A 86 5.14 -3.46 -24.70
C HIS A 86 5.80 -4.82 -24.52
N SER A 87 7.13 -4.84 -24.50
CA SER A 87 7.92 -6.03 -24.18
C SER A 87 8.89 -5.69 -23.07
N GLY A 88 8.84 -6.49 -22.01
CA GLY A 88 9.67 -6.31 -20.82
C GLY A 88 8.92 -6.60 -19.53
N THR A 89 9.69 -6.74 -18.47
CA THR A 89 9.17 -6.90 -17.12
C THR A 89 8.68 -5.55 -16.60
N ILE A 90 7.42 -5.51 -16.18
CA ILE A 90 6.81 -4.30 -15.60
C ILE A 90 6.79 -4.44 -14.09
N HIS A 91 7.06 -3.34 -13.39
CA HIS A 91 6.85 -3.31 -11.94
C HIS A 91 5.34 -3.21 -11.64
N TYR A 92 4.85 -3.83 -10.56
CA TYR A 92 3.41 -3.87 -10.28
C TYR A 92 2.77 -2.48 -10.12
N LYS A 93 3.51 -1.48 -9.64
CA LYS A 93 3.06 -0.08 -9.54
C LYS A 93 2.91 0.62 -10.89
N GLU A 94 3.60 0.14 -11.93
CA GLU A 94 3.64 0.77 -13.26
C GLU A 94 2.51 0.33 -14.19
N GLN A 95 1.75 -0.71 -13.81
CA GLN A 95 0.66 -1.26 -14.62
C GLN A 95 -0.36 -0.18 -15.03
N MET A 96 -0.75 0.66 -14.08
CA MET A 96 -1.70 1.75 -14.30
C MET A 96 -1.19 2.74 -15.34
N HIS A 97 0.04 3.21 -15.19
CA HIS A 97 0.65 4.18 -16.10
C HIS A 97 0.82 3.61 -17.51
N LEU A 98 1.26 2.35 -17.61
CA LEU A 98 1.42 1.65 -18.88
C LEU A 98 0.08 1.54 -19.63
N LEU A 99 -0.95 1.02 -18.97
CA LEU A 99 -2.27 0.84 -19.57
C LEU A 99 -2.90 2.19 -19.92
N CYS A 100 -2.76 3.19 -19.04
CA CYS A 100 -3.23 4.55 -19.28
C CYS A 100 -2.56 5.20 -20.49
N ARG A 101 -1.26 4.97 -20.68
CA ARG A 101 -0.50 5.48 -21.82
C ARG A 101 -0.89 4.76 -23.11
N ALA A 102 -1.01 3.44 -23.09
CA ALA A 102 -1.38 2.65 -24.26
C ALA A 102 -2.73 3.08 -24.85
N ARG A 103 -3.76 3.28 -24.01
CA ARG A 103 -5.08 3.72 -24.50
C ARG A 103 -5.10 5.16 -25.05
N LYS A 104 -4.18 6.03 -24.62
CA LYS A 104 -4.09 7.40 -25.15
C LYS A 104 -3.61 7.37 -26.62
N MET A 105 -2.76 6.41 -26.95
CA MET A 105 -2.19 6.22 -28.30
C MET A 105 -3.12 5.40 -29.22
N LEU A 106 -3.85 4.42 -28.68
CA LEU A 106 -4.66 3.51 -29.47
C LEU A 106 -5.97 4.14 -29.95
N LYS A 107 -6.32 3.85 -31.20
CA LYS A 107 -7.67 4.09 -31.72
C LYS A 107 -8.66 3.05 -31.17
N ASP A 108 -9.96 3.30 -31.34
CA ASP A 108 -11.01 2.30 -31.03
C ASP A 108 -10.80 1.01 -31.86
N GLY A 109 -10.79 -0.14 -31.20
CA GLY A 109 -10.43 -1.45 -31.77
C GLY A 109 -8.93 -1.65 -31.99
N GLY A 110 -8.09 -0.71 -31.59
CA GLY A 110 -6.63 -0.85 -31.58
C GLY A 110 -6.17 -1.91 -30.57
N LYS A 111 -4.96 -2.44 -30.74
CA LYS A 111 -4.49 -3.60 -29.98
C LYS A 111 -3.29 -3.29 -29.10
N LEU A 112 -3.29 -3.79 -27.87
CA LEU A 112 -2.13 -3.75 -26.98
C LEU A 112 -1.59 -5.17 -26.83
N LEU A 113 -0.33 -5.36 -27.21
CA LEU A 113 0.41 -6.58 -26.92
C LEU A 113 1.31 -6.31 -25.72
N LEU A 114 1.14 -7.07 -24.64
CA LEU A 114 1.94 -6.96 -23.43
C LEU A 114 2.65 -8.28 -23.18
N ALA A 115 3.94 -8.34 -23.50
CA ALA A 115 4.79 -9.51 -23.30
C ALA A 115 5.76 -9.28 -22.14
N GLY A 116 5.60 -10.02 -21.06
CA GLY A 116 6.39 -9.80 -19.84
C GLY A 116 6.23 -10.90 -18.80
N GLU A 117 6.77 -10.62 -17.62
CA GLU A 117 6.74 -11.54 -16.48
C GLU A 117 5.60 -11.20 -15.53
N PHE A 118 4.89 -12.23 -15.08
CA PHE A 118 3.72 -12.12 -14.20
C PHE A 118 3.79 -13.18 -13.11
N LEU A 119 3.19 -12.87 -11.97
CA LEU A 119 2.93 -13.85 -10.93
C LEU A 119 1.56 -14.48 -11.14
N ARG A 120 1.51 -15.79 -10.98
CA ARG A 120 0.23 -16.47 -10.78
C ARG A 120 -0.29 -16.14 -9.38
N ASP A 121 -1.60 -16.18 -9.19
CA ASP A 121 -2.20 -15.94 -7.88
C ASP A 121 -1.58 -16.88 -6.83
N VAL A 122 -0.89 -16.27 -5.86
CA VAL A 122 -0.23 -16.95 -4.74
C VAL A 122 -1.09 -16.86 -3.50
N GLU A 123 -1.12 -17.92 -2.71
CA GLU A 123 -1.80 -17.97 -1.41
C GLU A 123 -0.84 -17.74 -0.24
N THR A 124 0.40 -17.33 -0.54
CA THR A 124 1.45 -17.09 0.43
C THR A 124 1.98 -15.67 0.31
N ILE A 125 2.22 -15.01 1.44
CA ILE A 125 2.82 -13.68 1.48
C ILE A 125 4.26 -13.77 0.96
N LEU A 126 4.48 -13.26 -0.25
CA LEU A 126 5.79 -13.25 -0.92
C LEU A 126 5.94 -11.96 -1.70
N LYS A 127 6.64 -10.99 -1.11
CA LYS A 127 6.89 -9.70 -1.74
C LYS A 127 7.60 -9.87 -3.08
N SER A 128 7.10 -9.18 -4.10
CA SER A 128 7.67 -9.18 -5.43
C SER A 128 7.43 -7.84 -6.14
N GLY A 129 8.37 -7.46 -7.00
CA GLY A 129 8.18 -6.32 -7.89
C GLY A 129 7.24 -6.62 -9.06
N LEU A 130 6.89 -7.89 -9.29
CA LEU A 130 6.07 -8.31 -10.43
C LEU A 130 4.57 -8.13 -10.17
N PRO A 131 3.80 -7.76 -11.20
CA PRO A 131 2.34 -7.78 -11.14
C PRO A 131 1.79 -9.21 -11.06
N THR A 132 0.63 -9.37 -10.42
CA THR A 132 -0.16 -10.60 -10.59
C THR A 132 -1.01 -10.51 -11.85
N GLU A 133 -1.25 -11.66 -12.49
CA GLU A 133 -2.17 -11.75 -13.63
C GLU A 133 -3.56 -11.18 -13.27
N PHE A 134 -4.08 -11.50 -12.09
CA PHE A 134 -5.34 -10.96 -11.59
C PHE A 134 -5.35 -9.43 -11.59
N SER A 135 -4.33 -8.79 -11.00
CA SER A 135 -4.27 -7.32 -10.93
C SER A 135 -4.22 -6.67 -12.31
N LEU A 136 -3.45 -7.27 -13.24
CA LEU A 136 -3.34 -6.76 -14.61
C LEU A 136 -4.69 -6.84 -15.32
N LEU A 137 -5.32 -8.01 -15.34
CA LEU A 137 -6.54 -8.26 -16.11
C LEU A 137 -7.71 -7.43 -15.59
N GLN A 138 -7.85 -7.29 -14.28
CA GLN A 138 -8.91 -6.48 -13.68
C GLN A 138 -8.72 -4.98 -13.97
N LEU A 139 -7.49 -4.49 -13.91
CA LEU A 139 -7.18 -3.10 -14.27
C LEU A 139 -7.36 -2.84 -15.77
N ALA A 140 -6.93 -3.77 -16.62
CA ALA A 140 -7.11 -3.70 -18.06
C ALA A 140 -8.60 -3.59 -18.44
N ASP A 141 -9.45 -4.46 -17.90
CA ASP A 141 -10.90 -4.44 -18.14
C ASP A 141 -11.51 -3.08 -17.75
N ARG A 142 -11.19 -2.57 -16.55
CA ARG A 142 -11.66 -1.25 -16.09
C ARG A 142 -11.20 -0.10 -16.98
N LEU A 143 -10.06 -0.23 -17.65
CA LEU A 143 -9.51 0.77 -18.57
C LEU A 143 -9.95 0.54 -20.03
N GLY A 144 -10.93 -0.34 -20.25
CA GLY A 144 -11.52 -0.59 -21.57
C GLY A 144 -10.69 -1.52 -22.45
N PHE A 145 -9.78 -2.32 -21.88
CA PHE A 145 -9.06 -3.35 -22.60
C PHE A 145 -9.75 -4.70 -22.45
N ARG A 146 -10.19 -5.26 -23.57
CA ARG A 146 -10.77 -6.61 -23.63
C ARG A 146 -9.67 -7.61 -24.00
N LEU A 147 -9.45 -8.61 -23.17
CA LEU A 147 -8.51 -9.69 -23.49
C LEU A 147 -9.02 -10.49 -24.70
N LEU A 148 -8.19 -10.63 -25.73
CA LEU A 148 -8.46 -11.46 -26.90
C LEU A 148 -7.79 -12.83 -26.77
N GLU A 149 -6.53 -12.83 -26.31
CA GLU A 149 -5.66 -13.99 -26.28
C GLU A 149 -4.61 -13.83 -25.18
N SER A 150 -4.29 -14.91 -24.48
CA SER A 150 -3.12 -15.02 -23.62
C SER A 150 -2.25 -16.17 -24.13
N ILE A 151 -0.97 -15.90 -24.36
CA ILE A 151 -0.01 -16.88 -24.87
C ILE A 151 1.06 -17.11 -23.80
N ASP A 152 1.10 -18.33 -23.28
CA ASP A 152 2.10 -18.75 -22.30
C ASP A 152 3.43 -19.09 -22.99
N TRP A 153 4.48 -18.35 -22.65
CA TRP A 153 5.86 -18.59 -23.09
C TRP A 153 6.79 -18.96 -21.92
N THR A 154 6.23 -19.38 -20.79
CA THR A 154 6.97 -19.74 -19.58
C THR A 154 8.05 -20.79 -19.85
N ASP A 155 7.74 -21.84 -20.60
CA ASP A 155 8.73 -22.87 -20.96
C ASP A 155 9.90 -22.31 -21.78
N LYS A 156 9.63 -21.36 -22.68
CA LYS A 156 10.67 -20.70 -23.49
C LYS A 156 11.52 -19.77 -22.64
N ALA A 157 10.90 -19.03 -21.73
CA ALA A 157 11.60 -18.18 -20.77
C ALA A 157 12.52 -19.03 -19.87
N ARG A 158 12.00 -20.14 -19.32
CA ARG A 158 12.78 -21.08 -18.50
C ARG A 158 13.99 -21.66 -19.24
N LEU A 159 13.80 -22.07 -20.50
CA LEU A 159 14.92 -22.51 -21.35
C LEU A 159 15.96 -21.41 -21.54
N SER A 160 15.51 -20.18 -21.78
CA SER A 160 16.40 -19.02 -21.96
C SER A 160 17.21 -18.71 -20.69
N VAL A 161 16.59 -18.81 -19.50
CA VAL A 161 17.28 -18.66 -18.20
C VAL A 161 18.29 -19.79 -17.99
N THR A 162 17.93 -21.03 -18.35
CA THR A 162 18.84 -22.18 -18.25
C THR A 162 20.05 -22.03 -19.17
N GLU A 163 19.83 -21.59 -20.41
CA GLU A 163 20.90 -21.29 -21.36
C GLU A 163 21.78 -20.15 -20.84
N ALA A 164 21.19 -19.05 -20.38
CA ALA A 164 21.93 -17.94 -19.79
C ALA A 164 22.80 -18.40 -18.60
N ARG A 165 22.24 -19.25 -17.73
CA ARG A 165 22.94 -19.82 -16.57
C ARG A 165 24.15 -20.66 -16.97
N SER A 166 24.08 -21.37 -18.10
CA SER A 166 25.19 -22.17 -18.63
C SER A 166 26.36 -21.34 -19.16
N LEU A 167 26.12 -20.05 -19.44
CA LEU A 167 27.12 -19.10 -19.92
C LEU A 167 27.79 -18.31 -18.77
N VAL A 168 27.28 -18.40 -17.54
CA VAL A 168 27.82 -17.69 -16.38
C VAL A 168 29.07 -18.40 -15.86
N ASP A 169 30.17 -17.65 -15.78
CA ASP A 169 31.45 -18.15 -15.26
C ASP A 169 31.36 -18.55 -13.78
N GLU A 170 32.18 -19.50 -13.36
CA GLU A 170 32.25 -19.95 -11.95
C GLU A 170 32.59 -18.82 -10.96
N GLY A 171 33.24 -17.75 -11.45
CA GLY A 171 33.55 -16.55 -10.67
C GLY A 171 32.32 -15.68 -10.32
N GLU A 172 31.24 -15.77 -11.09
CA GLU A 172 30.06 -14.91 -10.99
C GLU A 172 28.94 -15.52 -10.13
N ARG A 173 29.31 -15.97 -8.93
CA ARG A 173 28.43 -16.71 -8.01
C ARG A 173 27.10 -16.01 -7.69
N LYS A 174 27.05 -14.67 -7.70
CA LYS A 174 25.82 -13.91 -7.45
C LYS A 174 24.83 -14.07 -8.61
N LEU A 175 25.27 -13.80 -9.84
CA LEU A 175 24.43 -13.92 -11.05
C LEU A 175 23.96 -15.36 -11.25
N ALA A 176 24.84 -16.33 -11.01
CA ALA A 176 24.50 -17.75 -11.03
C ALA A 176 23.32 -18.06 -10.08
N ARG A 177 23.39 -17.63 -8.82
CA ARG A 177 22.31 -17.84 -7.83
C ARG A 177 21.02 -17.14 -8.21
N GLU A 178 21.08 -15.93 -8.76
CA GLU A 178 19.91 -15.17 -9.21
C GLU A 178 19.19 -15.89 -10.36
N LEU A 179 19.95 -16.41 -11.34
CA LEU A 179 19.39 -17.20 -12.44
C LEU A 179 18.86 -18.55 -11.97
N ASP A 180 19.53 -19.23 -11.03
CA ASP A 180 19.06 -20.49 -10.45
C ASP A 180 17.74 -20.28 -9.68
N ALA A 181 17.62 -19.19 -8.91
CA ALA A 181 16.38 -18.82 -8.22
C ALA A 181 15.26 -18.49 -9.22
N LEU A 182 15.57 -17.72 -10.28
CA LEU A 182 14.62 -17.39 -11.33
C LEU A 182 14.11 -18.63 -12.06
N ALA A 183 14.99 -19.58 -12.39
CA ALA A 183 14.61 -20.85 -13.00
C ALA A 183 13.67 -21.64 -12.07
N ALA A 184 13.97 -21.69 -10.78
CA ALA A 184 13.12 -22.37 -9.79
C ALA A 184 11.72 -21.71 -9.67
N GLU A 185 11.61 -20.39 -9.76
CA GLU A 185 10.31 -19.69 -9.77
C GLU A 185 9.46 -20.02 -11.01
N PHE A 186 10.10 -20.17 -12.18
CA PHE A 186 9.40 -20.63 -13.39
C PHE A 186 9.00 -22.11 -13.28
N GLU A 187 9.87 -22.97 -12.71
CA GLU A 187 9.60 -24.40 -12.52
C GLU A 187 8.48 -24.66 -11.50
N SER A 188 8.39 -23.86 -10.44
CA SER A 188 7.30 -23.96 -9.47
C SER A 188 5.97 -23.45 -10.03
N GLY A 189 5.99 -22.73 -11.17
CA GLY A 189 4.82 -22.08 -11.75
C GLY A 189 4.36 -20.82 -11.01
N HIS A 190 5.16 -20.31 -10.07
CA HIS A 190 4.90 -19.04 -9.38
C HIS A 190 5.06 -17.86 -10.32
N ARG A 191 6.10 -17.91 -11.15
CA ARG A 191 6.41 -16.90 -12.17
C ARG A 191 6.06 -17.44 -13.55
N ARG A 192 5.51 -16.59 -14.39
CA ARG A 192 5.19 -16.89 -15.78
C ARG A 192 5.73 -15.82 -16.70
N PHE A 193 5.97 -16.21 -17.95
CA PHE A 193 6.21 -15.26 -19.03
C PHE A 193 5.05 -15.35 -20.00
N GLU A 194 4.21 -14.32 -20.04
CA GLU A 194 2.97 -14.32 -20.82
C GLU A 194 2.94 -13.16 -21.80
N CYS A 195 2.33 -13.41 -22.96
CA CYS A 195 1.96 -12.38 -23.92
C CYS A 195 0.45 -12.24 -23.94
N PHE A 196 -0.05 -11.14 -23.37
CA PHE A 196 -1.45 -10.77 -23.44
C PHE A 196 -1.71 -9.93 -24.67
N VAL A 197 -2.77 -10.26 -25.41
CA VAL A 197 -3.27 -9.48 -26.54
C VAL A 197 -4.61 -8.89 -26.13
N PHE A 198 -4.64 -7.58 -25.96
CA PHE A 198 -5.85 -6.84 -25.66
C PHE A 198 -6.36 -6.07 -26.88
N GLU A 199 -7.67 -5.91 -26.97
CA GLU A 199 -8.33 -4.93 -27.82
C GLU A 199 -8.80 -3.77 -26.95
N PHE A 200 -8.44 -2.54 -27.34
CA PHE A 200 -8.96 -1.34 -26.71
C PHE A 200 -10.34 -1.01 -27.24
N ASN A 201 -11.34 -1.03 -26.36
CA ASN A 201 -12.71 -0.64 -26.61
C ASN A 201 -13.18 0.29 -25.47
N PRO A 202 -13.07 1.63 -25.64
CA PRO A 202 -13.42 2.58 -24.59
C PRO A 202 -14.89 2.46 -24.16
N LYS A 203 -15.80 2.09 -25.09
CA LYS A 203 -17.23 1.99 -24.77
C LYS A 203 -17.57 0.76 -23.93
N ALA A 204 -16.75 -0.30 -23.99
CA ALA A 204 -16.98 -1.53 -23.24
C ALA A 204 -16.63 -1.38 -21.75
N GLY A 205 -15.62 -0.59 -21.40
CA GLY A 205 -15.18 -0.39 -20.00
C GLY A 205 -16.08 0.54 -19.17
N GLY A 206 -17.25 0.92 -19.68
CA GLY A 206 -18.19 1.80 -19.00
C GLY A 206 -17.81 3.29 -19.05
N PRO A 207 -18.52 4.14 -18.29
CA PRO A 207 -18.40 5.60 -18.39
C PRO A 207 -17.07 6.16 -17.88
N TRP A 208 -16.25 5.34 -17.21
CA TRP A 208 -15.00 5.72 -16.57
C TRP A 208 -13.76 5.10 -17.21
N SER A 209 -13.93 4.33 -18.29
CA SER A 209 -12.83 3.65 -18.98
C SER A 209 -11.75 4.61 -19.51
N GLU A 210 -12.10 5.88 -19.70
CA GLU A 210 -11.23 6.92 -20.27
C GLU A 210 -10.69 7.90 -19.21
N LEU A 211 -11.00 7.71 -17.92
CA LEU A 211 -10.50 8.58 -16.85
C LEU A 211 -8.99 8.62 -16.82
N ASP A 212 -8.40 9.80 -16.79
CA ASP A 212 -6.99 9.96 -16.52
C ASP A 212 -6.73 9.61 -15.05
N LEU A 213 -6.03 8.48 -14.83
CA LEU A 213 -5.64 8.02 -13.51
C LEU A 213 -4.19 8.41 -13.27
N GLY A 214 -3.92 8.90 -12.06
CA GLY A 214 -2.58 9.22 -11.61
C GLY A 214 -2.36 8.74 -10.18
N ASP A 215 -1.11 8.77 -9.72
CA ASP A 215 -0.72 8.47 -8.35
C ASP A 215 -0.21 9.73 -7.62
N ILE A 216 0.40 9.54 -6.47
CA ILE A 216 0.85 10.61 -5.58
C ILE A 216 1.80 11.61 -6.25
N ASP A 217 2.57 11.18 -7.26
CA ASP A 217 3.54 12.02 -7.98
C ASP A 217 2.92 12.74 -9.19
N SER A 218 1.62 12.56 -9.43
CA SER A 218 0.90 13.09 -10.60
C SER A 218 0.13 14.39 -10.34
N PHE A 219 0.25 14.97 -9.14
CA PHE A 219 -0.45 16.19 -8.75
C PHE A 219 0.26 16.90 -7.61
N GLU A 220 0.04 18.20 -7.51
CA GLU A 220 0.44 18.99 -6.33
C GLU A 220 -0.67 18.94 -5.26
N PRO A 221 -0.33 18.89 -3.95
CA PRO A 221 -1.32 18.78 -2.87
C PRO A 221 -2.49 19.78 -2.94
N GLU A 222 -2.25 20.99 -3.42
CA GLU A 222 -3.27 22.02 -3.56
C GLU A 222 -4.38 21.65 -4.57
N GLU A 223 -4.09 20.77 -5.54
CA GLU A 223 -5.07 20.31 -6.53
C GLU A 223 -6.21 19.46 -5.94
N VAL A 224 -5.98 18.85 -4.76
CA VAL A 224 -7.02 18.07 -4.06
C VAL A 224 -7.75 18.85 -2.99
N ALA A 225 -7.37 20.11 -2.74
CA ALA A 225 -7.99 20.94 -1.70
C ALA A 225 -9.50 21.09 -1.93
N GLU A 226 -9.92 21.45 -3.15
CA GLU A 226 -11.35 21.66 -3.48
C GLU A 226 -12.19 20.40 -3.20
N ILE A 227 -11.75 19.23 -3.69
CA ILE A 227 -12.49 17.98 -3.48
C ILE A 227 -12.48 17.53 -2.02
N PHE A 228 -11.43 17.85 -1.27
CA PHE A 228 -11.34 17.62 0.17
C PHE A 228 -12.39 18.43 0.92
N GLU A 229 -12.42 19.74 0.70
CA GLU A 229 -13.35 20.65 1.36
C GLU A 229 -14.81 20.31 1.00
N GLU A 230 -15.08 19.96 -0.26
CA GLU A 230 -16.42 19.51 -0.68
C GLU A 230 -16.83 18.15 -0.08
N SER A 231 -15.87 17.25 0.16
CA SER A 231 -16.16 15.90 0.63
C SER A 231 -16.36 15.83 2.14
N PHE A 232 -15.60 16.63 2.89
CA PHE A 232 -15.57 16.59 4.36
C PHE A 232 -16.21 17.81 5.02
N GLY A 233 -16.37 18.93 4.30
CA GLY A 233 -16.86 20.19 4.88
C GLY A 233 -15.84 20.89 5.79
N GLU A 234 -14.59 20.43 5.78
CA GLU A 234 -13.47 20.95 6.57
C GLU A 234 -12.45 21.61 5.65
N LYS A 235 -11.73 22.62 6.16
CA LYS A 235 -10.69 23.30 5.37
C LYS A 235 -9.51 22.38 5.09
N PHE A 236 -8.93 22.49 3.90
CA PHE A 236 -7.71 21.75 3.57
C PHE A 236 -6.51 22.28 4.37
N ASP A 237 -5.77 21.38 5.04
CA ASP A 237 -4.54 21.70 5.76
C ASP A 237 -3.32 21.08 5.04
N PRO A 238 -2.47 21.89 4.37
CA PRO A 238 -1.28 21.39 3.68
C PRO A 238 -0.23 20.77 4.62
N ALA A 239 -0.13 21.23 5.87
CA ALA A 239 0.80 20.66 6.84
C ALA A 239 0.34 19.26 7.28
N LEU A 240 -0.97 19.08 7.48
CA LEU A 240 -1.56 17.77 7.75
C LEU A 240 -1.41 16.83 6.56
N TRP A 241 -1.64 17.30 5.34
CA TRP A 241 -1.39 16.54 4.12
C TRP A 241 0.06 16.06 4.04
N ARG A 242 1.02 16.97 4.21
CA ARG A 242 2.46 16.64 4.19
C ARG A 242 2.85 15.67 5.29
N TRP A 243 2.26 15.78 6.47
CA TRP A 243 2.51 14.85 7.56
C TRP A 243 1.99 13.43 7.26
N LYS A 244 0.86 13.29 6.56
CA LYS A 244 0.31 11.99 6.10
C LYS A 244 1.10 11.40 4.93
N TYR A 245 1.26 12.18 3.86
CA TYR A 245 1.70 11.70 2.55
C TYR A 245 3.18 11.94 2.25
N GLY A 246 3.84 12.83 2.98
CA GLY A 246 5.26 13.14 2.80
C GLY A 246 6.19 12.01 3.24
N ASP A 247 7.48 12.19 2.94
CA ASP A 247 8.57 11.27 3.32
C ASP A 247 8.35 9.79 2.90
N GLY A 248 7.58 9.56 1.82
CA GLY A 248 7.28 8.22 1.29
C GLY A 248 6.30 7.40 2.13
N LYS A 249 5.57 8.04 3.07
CA LYS A 249 4.66 7.34 4.01
C LYS A 249 3.27 7.09 3.45
N GLY A 250 2.81 7.94 2.53
CA GLY A 250 1.51 7.80 1.90
C GLY A 250 1.60 7.35 0.46
N THR A 251 0.52 6.76 -0.01
CA THR A 251 0.27 6.48 -1.42
C THR A 251 -1.18 6.79 -1.74
N CYS A 252 -1.47 7.10 -2.99
CA CYS A 252 -2.83 7.34 -3.42
C CYS A 252 -2.99 7.11 -4.92
N ILE A 253 -4.25 7.13 -5.33
CA ILE A 253 -4.64 7.31 -6.72
C ILE A 253 -5.60 8.50 -6.84
N VAL A 254 -5.51 9.20 -7.96
CA VAL A 254 -6.39 10.29 -8.36
C VAL A 254 -7.04 9.99 -9.70
N ALA A 255 -8.23 10.54 -9.93
CA ALA A 255 -8.90 10.50 -11.22
C ALA A 255 -9.28 11.89 -11.70
N ARG A 256 -9.06 12.13 -12.99
CA ARG A 256 -9.48 13.31 -13.74
C ARG A 256 -10.29 12.88 -14.96
N THR A 257 -11.19 13.74 -15.43
CA THR A 257 -11.93 13.47 -16.67
C THR A 257 -11.01 13.43 -17.89
N GLU A 258 -9.97 14.25 -17.87
CA GLU A 258 -8.93 14.34 -18.90
C GLU A 258 -7.64 14.89 -18.27
N PRO A 259 -6.47 14.72 -18.91
CA PRO A 259 -5.21 15.23 -18.39
C PRO A 259 -5.26 16.74 -18.12
N GLY A 260 -4.82 17.16 -16.94
CA GLY A 260 -4.82 18.56 -16.51
C GLY A 260 -6.19 19.10 -16.06
N ALA A 261 -7.27 18.32 -16.15
CA ALA A 261 -8.55 18.69 -15.54
C ALA A 261 -8.50 18.58 -14.01
N PRO A 262 -9.41 19.22 -13.28
CA PRO A 262 -9.49 19.10 -11.82
C PRO A 262 -9.65 17.64 -11.37
N VAL A 263 -9.07 17.31 -10.22
CA VAL A 263 -9.26 16.00 -9.59
C VAL A 263 -10.73 15.81 -9.22
N ILE A 264 -11.35 14.73 -9.70
CA ILE A 264 -12.76 14.41 -9.44
C ILE A 264 -12.95 13.24 -8.47
N ALA A 265 -11.88 12.48 -8.20
CA ALA A 265 -11.82 11.49 -7.13
C ALA A 265 -10.39 11.27 -6.65
N HIS A 266 -10.26 10.88 -5.39
CA HIS A 266 -9.01 10.54 -4.73
C HIS A 266 -9.27 9.36 -3.78
N TYR A 267 -8.34 8.41 -3.74
CA TYR A 267 -8.28 7.43 -2.67
C TYR A 267 -6.82 7.35 -2.23
N GLY A 268 -6.53 7.77 -1.01
CA GLY A 268 -5.22 7.64 -0.40
C GLY A 268 -5.19 6.76 0.84
N GLY A 269 -3.99 6.60 1.36
CA GLY A 269 -3.76 5.96 2.64
C GLY A 269 -2.29 6.01 3.01
N VAL A 270 -2.04 5.68 4.26
CA VAL A 270 -0.71 5.68 4.85
C VAL A 270 -0.27 4.26 5.19
N ALA A 271 0.99 3.96 4.93
CA ALA A 271 1.58 2.70 5.35
C ALA A 271 1.67 2.67 6.87
N ARG A 272 1.17 1.59 7.48
CA ARG A 272 1.23 1.38 8.92
C ARG A 272 2.03 0.13 9.22
N GLU A 273 3.11 0.28 9.99
CA GLU A 273 3.82 -0.86 10.53
C GLU A 273 2.95 -1.57 11.57
N ILE A 274 2.88 -2.89 11.45
CA ILE A 274 2.09 -3.77 12.32
C ILE A 274 2.92 -4.97 12.78
N ASP A 275 2.58 -5.48 13.95
CA ASP A 275 2.81 -6.88 14.30
C ASP A 275 1.57 -7.68 13.84
N TYR A 276 1.78 -8.59 12.89
CA TYR A 276 0.75 -9.43 12.28
C TYR A 276 0.99 -10.87 12.72
N PHE A 277 0.30 -11.31 13.77
CA PHE A 277 0.46 -12.64 14.36
C PHE A 277 1.93 -12.95 14.72
N GLY A 278 2.61 -11.99 15.34
CA GLY A 278 4.03 -12.11 15.73
C GLY A 278 5.04 -11.74 14.64
N GLU A 279 4.60 -11.43 13.41
CA GLU A 279 5.49 -11.06 12.31
C GLU A 279 5.41 -9.57 11.96
N ASP A 280 6.56 -8.93 11.74
CA ASP A 280 6.62 -7.55 11.27
C ASP A 280 6.08 -7.44 9.83
N ARG A 281 4.99 -6.69 9.64
CA ARG A 281 4.35 -6.45 8.33
C ARG A 281 3.93 -4.99 8.17
N LEU A 282 3.46 -4.64 6.98
CA LEU A 282 2.82 -3.35 6.69
C LEU A 282 1.33 -3.56 6.40
N ALA A 283 0.51 -2.67 6.94
CA ALA A 283 -0.90 -2.52 6.60
C ALA A 283 -1.13 -1.20 5.87
N PHE A 284 -2.13 -1.16 5.00
CA PHE A 284 -2.59 0.06 4.36
C PHE A 284 -3.72 0.68 5.19
N GLN A 285 -3.49 1.83 5.80
CA GLN A 285 -4.54 2.58 6.49
C GLN A 285 -5.19 3.55 5.51
N GLY A 286 -6.37 3.22 5.01
CA GLY A 286 -7.10 4.07 4.07
C GLY A 286 -7.58 5.37 4.71
N CYS A 287 -7.33 6.51 4.06
CA CYS A 287 -7.80 7.83 4.46
C CYS A 287 -8.11 8.70 3.24
N ASP A 288 -8.76 9.85 3.44
CA ASP A 288 -9.06 10.82 2.36
C ASP A 288 -9.78 10.19 1.14
N VAL A 289 -10.76 9.31 1.38
CA VAL A 289 -11.52 8.67 0.29
C VAL A 289 -12.59 9.62 -0.22
N MET A 290 -12.37 10.20 -1.39
CA MET A 290 -13.11 11.34 -1.91
C MET A 290 -13.59 11.11 -3.34
N VAL A 291 -14.83 11.49 -3.61
CA VAL A 291 -15.43 11.52 -4.95
C VAL A 291 -16.28 12.78 -5.04
N LYS A 292 -16.11 13.61 -6.07
CA LYS A 292 -16.88 14.86 -6.21
C LYS A 292 -18.40 14.57 -6.17
N PRO A 293 -19.21 15.29 -5.37
CA PRO A 293 -20.64 15.04 -5.25
C PRO A 293 -21.39 15.00 -6.59
N ALA A 294 -21.00 15.86 -7.54
CA ALA A 294 -21.62 15.94 -8.87
C ALA A 294 -21.50 14.64 -9.69
N VAL A 295 -20.46 13.84 -9.46
CA VAL A 295 -20.20 12.58 -10.19
C VAL A 295 -20.69 11.33 -9.45
N ARG A 296 -21.20 11.46 -8.21
CA ARG A 296 -21.76 10.34 -7.40
C ARG A 296 -23.09 9.77 -7.92
N ARG A 297 -23.55 10.17 -9.11
CA ARG A 297 -24.86 9.79 -9.67
C ARG A 297 -24.92 8.35 -10.19
N GLN A 298 -23.77 7.69 -10.31
CA GLN A 298 -23.65 6.32 -10.79
C GLN A 298 -23.49 5.35 -9.62
N TYR A 299 -24.18 4.21 -9.69
CA TYR A 299 -24.20 3.19 -8.65
C TYR A 299 -23.63 1.87 -9.15
N GLY A 300 -23.28 0.98 -8.22
CA GLY A 300 -22.76 -0.34 -8.56
C GLY A 300 -21.29 -0.30 -8.98
N ARG A 301 -20.86 -1.32 -9.72
CA ARG A 301 -19.47 -1.47 -10.18
C ARG A 301 -19.07 -0.42 -11.24
N ASN A 302 -20.03 0.28 -11.82
CA ASN A 302 -19.76 1.41 -12.71
C ASN A 302 -19.61 2.73 -11.96
N SER A 303 -19.59 2.75 -10.63
CA SER A 303 -19.38 3.98 -9.87
C SER A 303 -17.89 4.33 -9.81
N LEU A 304 -17.56 5.62 -9.82
CA LEU A 304 -16.17 6.07 -9.67
C LEU A 304 -15.56 5.59 -8.35
N TYR A 305 -16.36 5.55 -7.27
CA TYR A 305 -15.93 4.98 -5.98
C TYR A 305 -15.42 3.53 -6.13
N PHE A 306 -16.12 2.69 -6.89
CA PHE A 306 -15.69 1.32 -7.15
C PHE A 306 -14.37 1.28 -7.93
N HIS A 307 -14.27 2.03 -9.03
CA HIS A 307 -13.07 2.06 -9.87
C HIS A 307 -11.84 2.52 -9.09
N MET A 308 -11.98 3.54 -8.25
CA MET A 308 -10.88 4.01 -7.39
C MET A 308 -10.50 2.93 -6.38
N THR A 309 -11.45 2.42 -5.60
CA THR A 309 -11.16 1.45 -4.54
C THR A 309 -10.53 0.17 -5.09
N ALA A 310 -11.08 -0.41 -6.16
CA ALA A 310 -10.55 -1.62 -6.79
C ALA A 310 -9.12 -1.41 -7.32
N THR A 311 -8.87 -0.27 -7.98
CA THR A 311 -7.55 0.06 -8.54
C THR A 311 -6.50 0.24 -7.46
N LEU A 312 -6.84 0.94 -6.38
CA LEU A 312 -5.94 1.10 -5.24
C LEU A 312 -5.66 -0.26 -4.58
N PHE A 313 -6.68 -1.08 -4.37
CA PHE A 313 -6.52 -2.37 -3.68
C PHE A 313 -5.61 -3.31 -4.45
N GLU A 314 -5.82 -3.44 -5.76
CA GLU A 314 -4.95 -4.25 -6.64
C GLU A 314 -3.51 -3.73 -6.69
N ARG A 315 -3.32 -2.41 -6.55
CA ARG A 315 -2.00 -1.79 -6.56
C ARG A 315 -1.29 -1.91 -5.22
N GLU A 316 -1.99 -1.76 -4.10
CA GLU A 316 -1.35 -1.52 -2.79
C GLU A 316 -1.57 -2.63 -1.76
N ILE A 317 -2.57 -3.51 -1.90
CA ILE A 317 -2.92 -4.52 -0.89
C ILE A 317 -2.94 -5.93 -1.48
N GLY A 318 -2.23 -6.88 -0.87
CA GLY A 318 -2.26 -8.29 -1.30
C GLY A 318 -1.05 -9.09 -0.84
N TYR A 319 -0.97 -10.34 -1.30
CA TYR A 319 0.11 -11.27 -0.93
C TYR A 319 1.50 -10.86 -1.44
N THR A 320 1.56 -10.15 -2.56
CA THR A 320 2.82 -9.91 -3.30
C THR A 320 3.31 -8.47 -3.22
N VAL A 321 2.46 -7.56 -2.74
CA VAL A 321 2.75 -6.12 -2.63
C VAL A 321 3.17 -5.75 -1.21
N ASP A 322 3.41 -4.47 -0.97
CA ASP A 322 3.97 -4.03 0.31
C ASP A 322 3.04 -4.24 1.51
N HIS A 323 1.74 -4.00 1.33
CA HIS A 323 0.76 -4.08 2.41
C HIS A 323 0.01 -5.41 2.37
N VAL A 324 0.09 -6.17 3.48
CA VAL A 324 -0.55 -7.49 3.57
C VAL A 324 -2.07 -7.41 3.73
N LEU A 325 -2.58 -6.27 4.17
CA LEU A 325 -4.01 -5.98 4.36
C LEU A 325 -4.26 -4.47 4.33
N GLY A 326 -5.52 -4.08 4.21
CA GLY A 326 -5.97 -2.72 4.49
C GLY A 326 -6.99 -2.64 5.63
N PHE A 327 -7.02 -1.50 6.33
CA PHE A 327 -8.03 -1.18 7.34
C PHE A 327 -8.42 0.32 7.27
N GLY A 328 -9.52 0.68 7.91
CA GLY A 328 -10.02 2.05 7.99
C GLY A 328 -11.29 2.16 8.84
N PHE A 329 -11.89 3.34 8.89
CA PHE A 329 -13.04 3.63 9.75
C PHE A 329 -14.21 4.21 8.93
N PRO A 330 -14.78 3.45 7.98
CA PRO A 330 -15.85 3.95 7.12
C PRO A 330 -17.14 4.19 7.93
N ASN A 331 -17.86 5.26 7.61
CA ASN A 331 -19.21 5.43 8.13
C ASN A 331 -20.16 4.32 7.60
N LYS A 332 -21.29 4.09 8.27
CA LYS A 332 -22.24 3.02 7.91
C LYS A 332 -22.67 3.04 6.43
N PRO A 333 -23.02 4.19 5.82
CA PRO A 333 -23.35 4.23 4.38
C PRO A 333 -22.21 3.76 3.46
N VAL A 334 -20.97 4.18 3.72
CA VAL A 334 -19.80 3.80 2.94
C VAL A 334 -19.54 2.30 3.10
N MET A 335 -19.55 1.80 4.33
CA MET A 335 -19.34 0.37 4.62
C MET A 335 -20.37 -0.51 3.89
N LYS A 336 -21.67 -0.19 4.02
CA LYS A 336 -22.74 -0.93 3.32
C LYS A 336 -22.56 -0.93 1.81
N THR A 337 -22.13 0.20 1.26
CA THR A 337 -21.88 0.33 -0.18
C THR A 337 -20.71 -0.55 -0.61
N ALA A 338 -19.58 -0.51 0.10
CA ALA A 338 -18.40 -1.29 -0.20
C ALA A 338 -18.63 -2.81 -0.09
N VAL A 339 -19.34 -3.26 0.96
CA VAL A 339 -19.74 -4.67 1.12
C VAL A 339 -20.61 -5.13 -0.05
N ARG A 340 -21.63 -4.34 -0.43
CA ARG A 340 -22.50 -4.67 -1.58
C ARG A 340 -21.74 -4.76 -2.90
N LEU A 341 -20.67 -3.98 -3.05
CA LEU A 341 -19.83 -3.99 -4.25
C LEU A 341 -18.83 -5.17 -4.28
N GLY A 342 -18.69 -5.91 -3.18
CA GLY A 342 -17.68 -6.95 -3.00
C GLY A 342 -16.27 -6.38 -2.76
N LEU A 343 -16.17 -5.12 -2.34
CA LEU A 343 -14.87 -4.51 -2.02
C LEU A 343 -14.43 -4.87 -0.61
N TYR A 344 -15.37 -4.84 0.35
CA TYR A 344 -15.08 -5.04 1.78
C TYR A 344 -15.75 -6.30 2.33
N GLY A 345 -15.04 -6.96 3.25
CA GLY A 345 -15.62 -7.79 4.30
C GLY A 345 -15.63 -7.03 5.64
N LYS A 346 -16.34 -7.57 6.64
CA LYS A 346 -16.32 -7.08 8.03
C LYS A 346 -15.53 -8.03 8.91
N VAL A 347 -14.58 -7.50 9.68
CA VAL A 347 -13.76 -8.29 10.62
C VAL A 347 -14.03 -7.97 12.08
N ASP A 348 -14.53 -6.78 12.39
CA ASP A 348 -14.79 -6.36 13.78
C ASP A 348 -15.80 -5.19 13.84
N ASP A 349 -16.18 -4.82 15.06
CA ASP A 349 -16.92 -3.61 15.40
C ASP A 349 -16.05 -2.68 16.25
N TYR A 350 -16.31 -1.38 16.16
CA TYR A 350 -15.63 -0.38 16.96
C TYR A 350 -16.56 0.18 18.04
N VAL A 351 -16.08 0.19 19.28
CA VAL A 351 -16.88 0.53 20.45
C VAL A 351 -16.17 1.58 21.30
N GLU A 352 -16.98 2.35 22.03
CA GLU A 352 -16.56 3.29 23.05
C GLU A 352 -16.76 2.64 24.42
N LEU A 353 -15.69 2.65 25.21
CA LEU A 353 -15.70 2.32 26.63
C LEU A 353 -15.70 3.62 27.41
N ALA A 354 -16.74 3.85 28.21
CA ALA A 354 -16.77 4.93 29.19
C ALA A 354 -16.49 4.35 30.58
N PHE A 355 -15.49 4.88 31.26
CA PHE A 355 -15.13 4.46 32.62
C PHE A 355 -15.82 5.39 33.63
N GLY A 356 -16.41 4.82 34.69
CA GLY A 356 -17.20 5.56 35.70
C GLY A 356 -16.37 6.42 36.66
N ASP A 357 -16.65 6.37 37.97
CA ASP A 357 -15.84 7.00 39.03
C ASP A 357 -14.63 6.13 39.46
N PRO A 358 -13.45 6.71 39.74
CA PRO A 358 -12.23 5.95 40.05
C PRO A 358 -12.44 4.91 41.16
N PRO A 359 -11.77 3.75 41.10
CA PRO A 359 -11.96 2.68 42.08
C PRO A 359 -11.51 3.14 43.48
N GLU A 360 -12.13 2.58 44.53
CA GLU A 360 -11.80 2.92 45.93
C GLU A 360 -10.32 2.61 46.30
N SER A 361 -9.73 1.61 45.66
CA SER A 361 -8.32 1.25 45.79
C SER A 361 -7.57 1.64 44.51
N ILE A 362 -6.68 2.62 44.64
CA ILE A 362 -5.96 3.21 43.50
C ILE A 362 -4.52 2.68 43.48
N PRO A 363 -4.00 2.25 42.32
CA PRO A 363 -2.60 1.86 42.20
C PRO A 363 -1.67 3.05 42.43
N GLU A 364 -0.55 2.82 43.13
CA GLU A 364 0.50 3.83 43.34
C GLU A 364 1.30 4.06 42.04
N LEU A 365 0.72 4.84 41.13
CA LEU A 365 1.36 5.26 39.87
C LEU A 365 1.52 6.77 39.85
N GLN A 366 2.72 7.23 39.52
CA GLN A 366 2.98 8.63 39.23
C GLN A 366 2.74 8.88 37.75
N VAL A 367 2.12 10.01 37.42
CA VAL A 367 1.80 10.37 36.02
C VAL A 367 2.45 11.70 35.69
N GLU A 368 3.33 11.68 34.70
CA GLU A 368 4.11 12.84 34.26
C GLU A 368 4.08 13.01 32.73
N PRO A 369 4.39 14.19 32.18
CA PRO A 369 4.46 14.38 30.74
C PRO A 369 5.50 13.45 30.08
N LEU A 370 5.09 12.74 29.03
CA LEU A 370 6.00 11.92 28.22
C LEU A 370 6.89 12.82 27.37
N GLN A 371 8.20 12.56 27.38
CA GLN A 371 9.19 13.32 26.62
C GLN A 371 9.84 12.46 25.54
N LEU A 372 9.45 12.71 24.29
CA LEU A 372 10.12 12.23 23.09
C LEU A 372 10.63 13.49 22.36
N HIS A 373 11.95 13.65 22.23
CA HIS A 373 12.50 14.93 21.74
C HIS A 373 12.33 15.08 20.22
N VAL A 374 11.69 16.19 19.86
CA VAL A 374 11.47 16.65 18.48
C VAL A 374 12.75 17.18 17.81
N ASN A 375 13.86 17.39 18.55
CA ASN A 375 15.15 17.81 17.95
C ASN A 375 16.39 17.39 18.79
N ARG A 376 17.13 16.42 18.25
CA ARG A 376 18.53 15.99 18.53
C ARG A 376 18.89 15.31 19.88
N HIS A 377 19.31 14.06 19.70
CA HIS A 377 20.28 13.23 20.46
C HIS A 377 19.92 12.65 21.84
N ALA A 378 18.79 12.97 22.44
CA ALA A 378 18.30 12.17 23.57
C ALA A 378 16.78 11.97 23.46
N LYS A 379 16.28 10.74 23.46
CA LYS A 379 14.86 10.46 23.71
C LYS A 379 14.79 10.05 25.18
N PRO A 380 14.61 10.97 26.15
CA PRO A 380 14.76 10.65 27.56
C PRO A 380 13.86 9.49 28.00
N HIS A 381 12.66 9.37 27.42
CA HIS A 381 11.75 8.25 27.66
C HIS A 381 11.66 7.25 26.49
N GLY A 382 12.48 7.40 25.45
CA GLY A 382 12.39 6.60 24.22
C GLY A 382 12.68 5.11 24.47
N GLU A 383 13.76 4.80 25.19
CA GLU A 383 14.11 3.42 25.54
C GLU A 383 13.04 2.78 26.41
N SER A 384 12.49 3.53 27.39
CA SER A 384 11.40 3.07 28.24
C SER A 384 10.12 2.74 27.46
N VAL A 385 9.76 3.58 26.48
CA VAL A 385 8.61 3.30 25.59
C VAL A 385 8.88 2.07 24.72
N ASP A 386 10.10 1.92 24.19
CA ASP A 386 10.46 0.76 23.36
C ASP A 386 10.47 -0.54 24.19
N GLU A 387 10.83 -0.48 25.47
CA GLU A 387 10.70 -1.58 26.43
C GLU A 387 9.24 -1.95 26.69
N LEU A 388 8.40 -0.95 26.97
CA LEU A 388 6.96 -1.14 27.14
C LEU A 388 6.32 -1.74 25.89
N TRP A 389 6.70 -1.27 24.71
CA TRP A 389 6.24 -1.82 23.43
C TRP A 389 6.68 -3.28 23.25
N ARG A 390 7.96 -3.59 23.49
CA ARG A 390 8.46 -4.97 23.41
C ARG A 390 7.75 -5.91 24.40
N ALA A 391 7.35 -5.40 25.56
CA ALA A 391 6.57 -6.16 26.52
C ALA A 391 5.12 -6.35 26.05
N MET A 392 4.46 -5.26 25.63
CA MET A 392 3.09 -5.28 25.10
C MET A 392 2.95 -6.20 23.89
N ARG A 393 3.86 -6.12 22.92
CA ARG A 393 3.86 -6.94 21.69
C ARG A 393 3.70 -8.44 21.97
N LYS A 394 4.26 -8.95 23.07
CA LYS A 394 4.20 -10.37 23.43
C LYS A 394 2.77 -10.85 23.74
N ASP A 395 1.88 -9.94 24.13
CA ASP A 395 0.48 -10.25 24.43
C ASP A 395 -0.38 -10.33 23.15
N PHE A 396 0.18 -10.06 21.97
CA PHE A 396 -0.51 -10.03 20.67
C PHE A 396 -0.08 -11.15 19.72
N GLY A 397 0.45 -12.26 20.23
CA GLY A 397 0.91 -13.38 19.39
C GLY A 397 -0.16 -13.98 18.47
N ASP A 398 -1.44 -13.88 18.84
CA ASP A 398 -2.61 -14.29 18.06
C ASP A 398 -3.44 -13.10 17.52
N GLY A 399 -2.86 -11.89 17.53
CA GLY A 399 -3.53 -10.64 17.20
C GLY A 399 -2.84 -9.87 16.08
N VAL A 400 -3.44 -8.73 15.74
CA VAL A 400 -2.84 -7.73 14.86
C VAL A 400 -2.83 -6.39 15.57
N ILE A 401 -1.68 -5.75 15.65
CA ILE A 401 -1.52 -4.47 16.34
C ILE A 401 -0.56 -3.55 15.60
N GLY A 402 -0.93 -2.28 15.43
CA GLY A 402 -0.01 -1.25 14.96
C GLY A 402 1.18 -1.09 15.89
N LYS A 403 2.40 -1.01 15.35
CA LYS A 403 3.59 -0.76 16.16
C LYS A 403 3.41 0.53 16.96
N ARG A 404 3.77 0.46 18.25
CA ARG A 404 3.61 1.55 19.24
C ARG A 404 4.92 1.92 19.96
N HIS A 405 6.05 1.77 19.26
CA HIS A 405 7.36 2.19 19.76
C HIS A 405 7.52 3.72 19.80
N GLY A 406 8.60 4.21 20.41
CA GLY A 406 8.85 5.62 20.61
C GLY A 406 8.88 6.44 19.31
N GLU A 407 9.44 5.89 18.21
CA GLU A 407 9.40 6.57 16.91
C GLU A 407 7.98 6.74 16.34
N TYR A 408 7.09 5.77 16.56
CA TYR A 408 5.70 5.90 16.15
C TYR A 408 5.00 6.99 16.97
N LEU A 409 5.15 6.99 18.29
CA LEU A 409 4.51 8.00 19.14
C LEU A 409 5.03 9.41 18.84
N ASP A 410 6.34 9.56 18.62
CA ASP A 410 6.96 10.83 18.22
C ASP A 410 6.35 11.36 16.91
N TYR A 411 6.34 10.52 15.87
CA TYR A 411 5.73 10.88 14.59
C TYR A 411 4.25 11.23 14.75
N ARG A 412 3.50 10.40 15.50
CA ARG A 412 2.06 10.46 15.56
C ARG A 412 1.53 11.62 16.38
N TYR A 413 2.18 11.96 17.50
CA TYR A 413 1.64 12.89 18.49
C TYR A 413 2.52 14.12 18.74
N PHE A 414 3.84 14.02 18.55
CA PHE A 414 4.76 15.14 18.79
C PHE A 414 5.07 15.92 17.51
N ARG A 415 5.16 15.23 16.38
CA ARG A 415 5.38 15.82 15.04
C ARG A 415 4.08 16.09 14.28
N HIS A 416 2.93 15.82 14.89
CA HIS A 416 1.62 16.15 14.34
C HIS A 416 1.49 17.68 14.19
N PRO A 417 0.94 18.20 13.08
CA PRO A 417 0.73 19.66 12.91
C PRO A 417 -0.13 20.30 14.01
N HIS A 418 -1.00 19.51 14.62
CA HIS A 418 -1.83 19.88 15.77
C HIS A 418 -1.39 19.19 17.07
N ALA A 419 -0.08 18.98 17.27
CA ALA A 419 0.47 18.28 18.44
C ALA A 419 -0.03 18.83 19.79
N GLY A 420 -0.36 20.13 19.87
CA GLY A 420 -0.88 20.77 21.08
C GLY A 420 -2.25 20.27 21.56
N ALA A 421 -2.97 19.48 20.77
CA ALA A 421 -4.24 18.87 21.18
C ALA A 421 -4.06 17.58 22.01
N TYR A 422 -2.85 17.00 22.02
CA TYR A 422 -2.56 15.74 22.70
C TYR A 422 -1.85 15.96 24.02
N PHE A 423 -2.07 15.04 24.95
CA PHE A 423 -1.41 14.96 26.24
C PHE A 423 -0.70 13.60 26.33
N PRO A 424 0.53 13.50 25.82
CA PRO A 424 1.38 12.33 26.01
C PRO A 424 1.84 12.23 27.47
N LEU A 425 1.62 11.08 28.10
CA LEU A 425 1.87 10.82 29.51
C LEU A 425 2.73 9.57 29.69
N LEU A 426 3.66 9.64 30.64
CA LEU A 426 4.38 8.49 31.16
C LEU A 426 3.83 8.18 32.56
N LEU A 427 3.46 6.92 32.77
CA LEU A 427 3.06 6.41 34.07
C LEU A 427 4.23 5.61 34.64
N THR A 428 4.62 5.89 35.88
CA THR A 428 5.75 5.22 36.54
C THR A 428 5.35 4.61 37.88
N ARG A 429 6.02 3.53 38.26
CA ARG A 429 5.94 2.90 39.58
C ARG A 429 7.35 2.81 40.12
N GLU A 430 7.61 3.40 41.30
CA GLU A 430 8.97 3.43 41.88
C GLU A 430 10.04 3.95 40.90
N SER A 431 9.69 4.94 40.09
CA SER A 431 10.52 5.51 38.99
C SER A 431 10.77 4.60 37.78
N GLU A 432 10.23 3.39 37.74
CA GLU A 432 10.24 2.52 36.55
C GLU A 432 9.03 2.82 35.66
N ALA A 433 9.22 2.77 34.33
CA ALA A 433 8.15 2.98 33.38
C ALA A 433 7.12 1.84 33.45
N PHE A 434 5.88 2.21 33.76
CA PHE A 434 4.76 1.28 33.92
C PHE A 434 3.90 1.22 32.65
N ALA A 435 3.63 2.39 32.05
CA ALA A 435 2.90 2.56 30.81
C ALA A 435 3.22 3.91 30.15
N ALA A 436 3.01 4.01 28.84
CA ALA A 436 2.85 5.28 28.15
C ALA A 436 1.41 5.41 27.65
N ALA A 437 0.82 6.59 27.74
CA ALA A 437 -0.54 6.85 27.29
C ALA A 437 -0.61 8.20 26.57
N VAL A 438 -1.58 8.34 25.67
CA VAL A 438 -1.84 9.62 25.02
C VAL A 438 -3.31 9.95 25.18
N LEU A 439 -3.61 11.08 25.81
CA LEU A 439 -4.98 11.58 25.93
C LEU A 439 -5.23 12.72 24.94
N LYS A 440 -6.49 12.96 24.60
CA LYS A 440 -6.98 14.13 23.86
C LYS A 440 -8.29 14.58 24.48
N ARG A 441 -8.53 15.89 24.54
CA ARG A 441 -9.86 16.40 24.91
C ARG A 441 -10.84 16.12 23.79
N HIS A 442 -11.99 15.53 24.13
CA HIS A 442 -13.05 15.22 23.18
C HIS A 442 -14.39 15.58 23.80
N GLU A 443 -14.98 16.69 23.34
CA GLU A 443 -16.14 17.32 23.98
C GLU A 443 -15.86 17.63 25.46
N GLU A 444 -16.72 17.19 26.38
CA GLU A 444 -16.54 17.34 27.83
C GLU A 444 -15.73 16.19 28.46
N GLN A 445 -15.20 15.27 27.65
CA GLN A 445 -14.54 14.04 28.09
C GLN A 445 -13.06 14.02 27.73
N TRP A 446 -12.35 13.06 28.31
CA TRP A 446 -10.96 12.73 27.99
C TRP A 446 -10.94 11.42 27.21
N LEU A 447 -10.45 11.45 25.98
CA LEU A 447 -10.34 10.27 25.13
C LEU A 447 -8.91 9.71 25.20
N LEU A 448 -8.80 8.43 25.57
CA LEU A 448 -7.56 7.66 25.47
C LEU A 448 -7.29 7.33 24.00
N MET A 449 -6.37 8.09 23.41
CA MET A 449 -5.96 7.95 22.01
C MET A 449 -5.10 6.70 21.83
N ASP A 450 -4.12 6.51 22.69
CA ASP A 450 -3.22 5.36 22.62
C ASP A 450 -2.68 4.96 24.00
N VAL A 451 -2.29 3.70 24.13
CA VAL A 451 -1.69 3.15 25.35
C VAL A 451 -0.65 2.09 24.98
N VAL A 452 0.50 2.15 25.65
CA VAL A 452 1.62 1.22 25.49
C VAL A 452 1.94 0.62 26.85
N ALA A 453 1.42 -0.58 27.09
CA ALA A 453 1.70 -1.38 28.28
C ALA A 453 1.30 -2.86 28.04
N PRO A 454 1.87 -3.82 28.78
CA PRO A 454 1.32 -5.18 28.85
C PRO A 454 -0.17 -5.19 29.20
N LEU A 455 -0.94 -6.09 28.60
CA LEU A 455 -2.39 -6.16 28.77
C LEU A 455 -2.80 -6.41 30.23
N ALA A 456 -1.97 -7.13 30.99
CA ALA A 456 -2.20 -7.37 32.42
C ALA A 456 -2.16 -6.09 33.28
N ARG A 457 -1.58 -4.99 32.78
CA ARG A 457 -1.46 -3.71 33.51
C ARG A 457 -2.57 -2.72 33.20
N MET A 458 -3.44 -3.06 32.25
CA MET A 458 -4.40 -2.12 31.65
C MET A 458 -5.37 -1.50 32.67
N ASN A 459 -5.93 -2.31 33.58
CA ASN A 459 -6.82 -1.80 34.65
C ASN A 459 -6.12 -0.76 35.54
N ASP A 460 -4.87 -1.02 35.96
CA ASP A 460 -4.08 -0.09 36.76
C ASP A 460 -3.82 1.22 36.02
N VAL A 461 -3.53 1.14 34.71
CA VAL A 461 -3.31 2.31 33.85
C VAL A 461 -4.57 3.17 33.78
N VAL A 462 -5.73 2.57 33.50
CA VAL A 462 -7.00 3.30 33.44
C VAL A 462 -7.37 3.93 34.78
N ALA A 463 -7.16 3.22 35.90
CA ALA A 463 -7.40 3.78 37.23
C ALA A 463 -6.51 5.00 37.52
N ALA A 464 -5.22 4.92 37.20
CA ALA A 464 -4.29 6.04 37.40
C ALA A 464 -4.58 7.24 36.47
N LEU A 465 -4.97 6.99 35.22
CA LEU A 465 -5.36 8.06 34.30
C LEU A 465 -6.61 8.80 34.79
N ARG A 466 -7.60 8.10 35.35
CA ARG A 466 -8.80 8.73 35.93
C ARG A 466 -8.45 9.64 37.10
N GLN A 467 -7.58 9.18 38.01
CA GLN A 467 -7.09 10.02 39.11
C GLN A 467 -6.35 11.27 38.59
N TRP A 468 -5.52 11.11 37.56
CA TRP A 468 -4.81 12.23 36.95
C TRP A 468 -5.77 13.22 36.30
N ILE A 469 -6.85 12.75 35.67
CA ILE A 469 -7.91 13.57 35.06
C ILE A 469 -8.69 14.33 36.15
N ASP A 470 -9.08 13.67 37.23
CA ASP A 470 -9.82 14.30 38.34
C ASP A 470 -9.00 15.39 39.04
N SER A 471 -7.67 15.31 38.96
CA SER A 471 -6.77 16.33 39.49
C SER A 471 -6.53 17.51 38.53
N ARG A 472 -7.13 17.53 37.33
CA ARG A 472 -7.00 18.64 36.37
C ARG A 472 -7.94 19.79 36.73
N GLU A 473 -7.65 20.97 36.20
CA GLU A 473 -8.55 22.13 36.31
C GLU A 473 -9.91 21.86 35.67
N GLU A 474 -9.92 21.07 34.59
CA GLU A 474 -11.12 20.63 33.90
C GLU A 474 -11.24 19.09 33.93
N PRO A 475 -11.81 18.52 35.01
CA PRO A 475 -12.05 17.08 35.10
C PRO A 475 -13.09 16.63 34.07
N GLY A 476 -13.21 15.32 33.88
CA GLY A 476 -14.20 14.74 32.98
C GLY A 476 -14.10 13.21 32.93
N ALA A 477 -15.08 12.56 32.32
CA ALA A 477 -15.04 11.10 32.17
C ALA A 477 -13.89 10.68 31.25
N LEU A 478 -13.23 9.56 31.58
CA LEU A 478 -12.29 8.89 30.69
C LEU A 478 -13.07 7.97 29.76
N THR A 479 -12.83 8.10 28.45
CA THR A 479 -13.32 7.18 27.43
C THR A 479 -12.16 6.58 26.64
N MET A 480 -12.40 5.42 26.04
CA MET A 480 -11.46 4.77 25.12
C MET A 480 -12.25 4.17 23.97
N TRP A 481 -11.79 4.35 22.74
CA TRP A 481 -12.32 3.60 21.61
C TRP A 481 -11.44 2.38 21.35
N LEU A 482 -12.07 1.22 21.14
CA LEU A 482 -11.40 -0.05 20.95
C LEU A 482 -12.24 -0.95 20.03
N THR A 483 -11.59 -1.86 19.33
CA THR A 483 -12.24 -2.99 18.66
C THR A 483 -12.92 -3.93 19.65
N SER A 484 -14.17 -4.31 19.38
CA SER A 484 -15.03 -5.00 20.35
C SER A 484 -14.47 -6.36 20.79
N ALA A 485 -13.82 -7.10 19.89
CA ALA A 485 -13.24 -8.40 20.21
C ALA A 485 -12.18 -8.34 21.33
N TRP A 486 -11.47 -7.21 21.48
CA TRP A 486 -10.48 -7.02 22.56
C TRP A 486 -11.11 -6.61 23.88
N VAL A 487 -12.31 -6.04 23.86
CA VAL A 487 -13.05 -5.70 25.09
C VAL A 487 -13.38 -6.96 25.89
N GLU A 488 -13.72 -8.06 25.22
CA GLU A 488 -14.01 -9.33 25.89
C GLU A 488 -12.75 -10.00 26.45
N ARG A 489 -11.63 -9.87 25.75
CA ARG A 489 -10.32 -10.43 26.17
C ARG A 489 -9.77 -9.73 27.40
N LEU A 490 -10.13 -8.47 27.58
CA LEU A 490 -9.66 -7.64 28.68
C LEU A 490 -10.73 -7.61 29.78
N SER A 491 -10.37 -8.09 30.97
CA SER A 491 -11.24 -8.04 32.15
C SER A 491 -11.30 -6.63 32.76
N TRP A 492 -11.70 -5.65 31.95
CA TRP A 492 -11.79 -4.24 32.33
C TRP A 492 -12.88 -4.03 33.39
N GLN A 493 -12.56 -3.32 34.46
CA GLN A 493 -13.52 -3.02 35.54
C GLN A 493 -14.26 -1.70 35.27
N ASP A 494 -15.47 -1.56 35.83
CA ASP A 494 -16.24 -0.31 35.91
C ASP A 494 -16.40 0.48 34.60
N ARG A 495 -16.81 -0.23 33.55
CA ARG A 495 -17.01 0.33 32.20
C ARG A 495 -18.45 0.19 31.71
N VAL A 496 -18.87 1.16 30.91
CA VAL A 496 -20.07 1.08 30.07
C VAL A 496 -19.61 1.04 28.61
N GLU A 497 -20.09 0.04 27.86
CA GLU A 497 -19.79 -0.10 26.44
C GLU A 497 -20.90 0.52 25.59
N LYS A 498 -20.50 1.26 24.55
CA LYS A 498 -21.39 1.85 23.56
C LYS A 498 -20.86 1.58 22.16
N ASN A 499 -21.71 1.03 21.30
CA ASN A 499 -21.36 0.83 19.90
C ASN A 499 -21.26 2.17 19.16
N LEU A 500 -20.12 2.45 18.52
CA LEU A 500 -19.90 3.69 17.75
C LEU A 500 -20.57 3.65 16.37
N GLY A 501 -21.04 2.47 15.96
CA GLY A 501 -21.62 2.26 14.65
C GLY A 501 -20.59 2.23 13.53
N ILE A 502 -19.31 2.06 13.86
CA ILE A 502 -18.21 1.94 12.90
C ILE A 502 -17.85 0.45 12.84
N GLU A 503 -17.82 -0.09 11.62
CA GLU A 503 -17.43 -1.47 11.36
C GLU A 503 -16.03 -1.48 10.76
N ILE A 504 -15.17 -2.40 11.19
CA ILE A 504 -13.80 -2.50 10.70
C ILE A 504 -13.79 -3.30 9.39
N PRO A 505 -13.39 -2.69 8.26
CA PRO A 505 -13.38 -3.35 6.97
C PRO A 505 -12.14 -4.22 6.79
N PHE A 506 -12.25 -5.18 5.89
CA PHE A 506 -11.14 -5.97 5.37
C PHE A 506 -11.25 -6.07 3.85
N ASN A 507 -10.13 -6.18 3.14
CA ASN A 507 -10.12 -6.34 1.69
C ASN A 507 -10.79 -7.65 1.27
N ALA A 508 -11.87 -7.57 0.48
CA ALA A 508 -12.55 -8.73 -0.10
C ALA A 508 -12.51 -8.75 -1.64
N TRP A 509 -11.75 -7.82 -2.25
CA TRP A 509 -11.76 -7.60 -3.68
C TRP A 509 -10.76 -8.48 -4.45
N ASN A 510 -9.50 -8.49 -4.02
CA ASN A 510 -8.41 -9.20 -4.68
C ASN A 510 -7.75 -10.21 -3.73
N PRO A 511 -7.00 -11.20 -4.27
CA PRO A 511 -6.29 -12.18 -3.46
C PRO A 511 -5.43 -11.53 -2.38
N SER A 512 -5.78 -11.82 -1.13
CA SER A 512 -5.15 -11.32 0.09
C SER A 512 -5.33 -12.38 1.20
N PRO A 513 -4.59 -12.30 2.32
CA PRO A 513 -4.75 -13.21 3.45
C PRO A 513 -6.21 -13.44 3.80
N ASP A 514 -6.61 -14.68 4.09
CA ASP A 514 -8.02 -15.01 4.35
C ASP A 514 -8.61 -14.11 5.45
N SER A 515 -9.74 -13.47 5.17
CA SER A 515 -10.51 -12.65 6.10
C SER A 515 -10.90 -13.38 7.41
N ALA A 516 -10.88 -14.71 7.43
CA ALA A 516 -11.04 -15.50 8.64
C ALA A 516 -9.91 -15.27 9.66
N LEU A 517 -8.68 -15.05 9.20
CA LEU A 517 -7.52 -14.83 10.07
C LEU A 517 -7.63 -13.54 10.91
N PRO A 518 -7.86 -12.34 10.32
CA PRO A 518 -7.92 -11.10 11.09
C PRO A 518 -9.25 -10.84 11.81
N ARG A 519 -10.24 -11.73 11.72
CA ARG A 519 -11.56 -11.54 12.37
C ARG A 519 -11.39 -11.48 13.89
N GLY A 520 -11.76 -10.35 14.48
CA GLY A 520 -11.60 -10.10 15.91
C GLY A 520 -10.14 -10.10 16.42
N ALA A 521 -9.16 -9.96 15.51
CA ALA A 521 -7.73 -9.97 15.87
C ALA A 521 -7.15 -8.55 16.01
N TRP A 522 -7.77 -7.56 15.39
CA TRP A 522 -7.26 -6.19 15.33
C TRP A 522 -7.38 -5.46 16.65
N TRP A 523 -6.28 -4.95 17.19
CA TRP A 523 -6.27 -3.93 18.23
C TRP A 523 -6.16 -2.56 17.58
N LEU A 524 -7.26 -1.81 17.58
CA LEU A 524 -7.32 -0.44 17.07
C LEU A 524 -7.83 0.48 18.17
N THR A 525 -7.18 1.63 18.33
CA THR A 525 -7.58 2.67 19.30
C THR A 525 -7.97 3.97 18.59
N ALA A 526 -8.52 4.95 19.33
CA ALA A 526 -8.90 6.24 18.75
C ALA A 526 -7.72 6.93 18.02
N GLY A 527 -6.51 6.70 18.52
CA GLY A 527 -5.26 7.10 17.91
C GLY A 527 -5.03 6.55 16.51
N ASP A 528 -5.54 5.36 16.20
CA ASP A 528 -5.50 4.78 14.85
C ASP A 528 -6.55 5.43 13.93
N MET A 529 -7.63 6.02 14.46
CA MET A 529 -8.66 6.70 13.66
C MET A 529 -8.32 8.17 13.35
N ASP A 530 -7.60 8.85 14.24
CA ASP A 530 -7.28 10.30 14.20
C ASP A 530 -6.37 10.74 13.03
N SER A 531 -6.16 9.88 12.02
CA SER A 531 -5.46 10.19 10.77
C SER A 531 -6.38 10.81 9.72
N ILE A 532 -7.69 10.77 10.00
CA ILE A 532 -8.77 11.07 9.07
C ILE A 532 -9.15 12.54 9.20
#